data_AF-A0A3D9SME1-F1
#
_entry.id   AF-A0A3D9SME1-F1
#
_cell.length_a   1.000
_cell.length_b   1.000
_cell.length_c   1.000
_cell.angle_alpha   90.00
_cell.angle_beta   90.00
_cell.angle_gamma   90.00
#
_symmetry.space_group_name_H-M   'P 1'
#
loop_
_entity.id
_entity.type
_entity.pdbx_description
1 polymer ?
#
loop_
_entity_poly.entity_id
_entity_poly.type
_entity_poly.pdbx_seq_one_letter_code
_entity_poly.pdbx_strand_id
1 'polypeptide(L)'
;MNDPRFVDAVRDRLAGNGGEPTGGQVAAALRAERGLLGDQEVLTLVNELQADFVGAGPLEPLLRAPDVTDVLVNGPYEVWMDAGAGLVRTSVRFPDENALRRLAQRLAAMAGRRLDDAAPYVDARLPGGVRLHAVLPPVSPGGTSLSLRLPRRQGFTLNELVAAGAIPHEGAPLMAALVAARPAFLITGGTGTGKTTLLSSLLSLADPRERLVLVEDSAELRPDHPHVVRLEARPPNIEGAGGVTLHDLVRQALRMRPDRLVVGEVRGREVADLLMALNTGHEGGCGTLHANTAADVPARLEALGCAAGLSREAVHSQLAAALDIVVHLIRDPVDGRRRVADICLLERAPNGLVEAIPAITFAGDGRLTAGAGATVLADRLDHRWTSV
;
A
#
# COMPACT_ATOMS: atom_id res chain seq x y z
N MET A 1 28.83 26.28 -9.32
CA MET A 1 27.79 25.41 -8.74
C MET A 1 27.28 24.43 -9.79
N ASN A 2 26.95 24.90 -11.00
CA ASN A 2 26.55 24.11 -12.17
C ASN A 2 27.72 23.76 -13.13
N ASP A 3 28.94 23.49 -12.66
CA ASP A 3 29.99 23.07 -13.60
C ASP A 3 29.84 21.56 -13.88
N PRO A 4 29.31 21.14 -15.05
CA PRO A 4 29.08 19.73 -15.33
C PRO A 4 30.40 18.95 -15.31
N ARG A 5 31.51 19.62 -15.67
CA ARG A 5 32.85 19.02 -15.67
C ARG A 5 33.32 18.67 -14.27
N PHE A 6 32.89 19.42 -13.26
CA PHE A 6 33.23 19.15 -11.86
C PHE A 6 32.50 17.91 -11.34
N VAL A 7 31.19 17.80 -11.60
CA VAL A 7 30.39 16.64 -11.20
C VAL A 7 30.87 15.38 -11.93
N ASP A 8 31.23 15.49 -13.22
CA ASP A 8 31.79 14.39 -13.98
C ASP A 8 33.20 13.99 -13.49
N ALA A 9 34.07 14.94 -13.13
CA ALA A 9 35.37 14.63 -12.54
C ALA A 9 35.26 13.90 -11.19
N VAL A 10 34.32 14.33 -10.34
CA VAL A 10 34.02 13.62 -9.08
C VAL A 10 33.44 12.23 -9.37
N ARG A 11 32.60 12.08 -10.40
CA ARG A 11 32.02 10.78 -10.83
C ARG A 11 33.10 9.81 -11.28
N ASP A 12 34.00 10.24 -12.16
CA ASP A 12 35.09 9.41 -12.69
C ASP A 12 36.01 8.91 -11.57
N ARG A 13 36.25 9.76 -10.56
CA ARG A 13 37.05 9.42 -9.39
C ARG A 13 36.36 8.42 -8.45
N LEU A 14 35.03 8.45 -8.37
CA LEU A 14 34.25 7.51 -7.56
C LEU A 14 34.00 6.16 -8.26
N ALA A 15 33.97 6.16 -9.60
CA ALA A 15 33.73 4.97 -10.42
C ALA A 15 34.81 3.87 -10.25
N GLY A 16 36.02 4.24 -9.82
CA GLY A 16 37.14 3.31 -9.63
C GLY A 16 37.02 2.34 -8.44
N ASN A 17 36.09 2.56 -7.51
CA ASN A 17 36.07 1.85 -6.22
C ASN A 17 35.04 0.71 -6.09
N GLY A 18 34.30 0.36 -7.15
CA GLY A 18 33.43 -0.82 -7.19
C GLY A 18 32.41 -0.87 -6.05
N GLY A 19 31.43 0.03 -6.06
CA GLY A 19 30.33 0.09 -5.08
C GLY A 19 29.64 1.45 -5.05
N GLU A 20 28.53 1.57 -4.31
CA GLU A 20 27.88 2.87 -4.07
C GLU A 20 28.78 3.80 -3.23
N PRO A 21 28.98 5.07 -3.63
CA PRO A 21 29.84 5.98 -2.89
C PRO A 21 29.26 6.34 -1.52
N THR A 22 30.02 6.08 -0.45
CA THR A 22 29.69 6.54 0.91
C THR A 22 29.88 8.06 1.04
N GLY A 23 29.21 8.69 2.01
CA GLY A 23 29.32 10.13 2.24
C GLY A 23 30.76 10.57 2.54
N GLY A 24 31.53 9.71 3.20
CA GLY A 24 32.96 9.92 3.42
C GLY A 24 33.79 9.89 2.13
N GLN A 25 33.47 8.99 1.20
CA GLN A 25 34.15 8.92 -0.12
C GLN A 25 33.80 10.14 -0.99
N VAL A 26 32.54 10.59 -0.98
CA VAL A 26 32.11 11.81 -1.67
C VAL A 26 32.81 13.04 -1.07
N ALA A 27 32.86 13.16 0.26
CA ALA A 27 33.56 14.25 0.94
C ALA A 27 35.07 14.28 0.62
N ALA A 28 35.71 13.11 0.56
CA ALA A 28 37.12 12.99 0.19
C ALA A 28 37.37 13.39 -1.27
N ALA A 29 36.50 12.99 -2.20
CA ALA A 29 36.60 13.39 -3.61
C ALA A 29 36.40 14.90 -3.79
N LEU A 30 35.45 15.49 -3.06
CA LEU A 30 35.17 16.93 -3.07
C LEU A 30 36.34 17.78 -2.58
N ARG A 31 36.92 17.41 -1.44
CA ARG A 31 38.08 18.11 -0.88
C ARG A 31 39.30 17.99 -1.80
N ALA A 32 39.44 16.87 -2.51
CA ALA A 32 40.53 16.68 -3.47
C ALA A 32 40.38 17.55 -4.73
N GLU A 33 39.16 17.81 -5.21
CA GLU A 33 38.93 18.61 -6.42
C GLU A 33 38.86 20.14 -6.16
N ARG A 34 38.44 20.58 -4.97
CA ARG A 34 38.28 22.02 -4.65
C ARG A 34 39.10 22.55 -3.48
N GLY A 35 39.89 21.70 -2.81
CA GLY A 35 40.79 22.12 -1.74
C GLY A 35 40.05 22.66 -0.49
N LEU A 36 39.96 23.98 -0.34
CA LEU A 36 39.44 24.67 0.84
C LEU A 36 37.93 24.89 0.74
N LEU A 37 37.14 23.95 1.27
CA LEU A 37 35.70 24.10 1.49
C LEU A 37 35.44 24.09 3.00
N GLY A 38 34.57 24.98 3.49
CA GLY A 38 34.14 24.95 4.89
C GLY A 38 33.32 23.69 5.20
N ASP A 39 33.30 23.20 6.44
CA ASP A 39 32.62 21.94 6.77
C ASP A 39 31.11 21.95 6.45
N GLN A 40 30.43 23.10 6.57
CA GLN A 40 29.03 23.25 6.15
C GLN A 40 28.85 23.23 4.63
N GLU A 41 29.79 23.79 3.87
CA GLU A 41 29.78 23.74 2.40
C GLU A 41 30.06 22.31 1.92
N VAL A 42 31.03 21.62 2.55
CA VAL A 42 31.29 20.19 2.27
C VAL A 42 30.06 19.36 2.57
N LEU A 43 29.40 19.55 3.72
CA LEU A 43 28.19 18.78 4.05
C LEU A 43 27.05 19.02 3.05
N THR A 44 26.82 20.27 2.65
CA THR A 44 25.83 20.60 1.62
C THR A 44 26.16 19.91 0.29
N LEU A 45 27.41 20.00 -0.14
CA LEU A 45 27.87 19.46 -1.42
C LEU A 45 27.94 17.93 -1.43
N VAL A 46 28.23 17.30 -0.28
CA VAL A 46 28.13 15.85 -0.09
C VAL A 46 26.68 15.40 -0.22
N ASN A 47 25.74 16.09 0.42
CA ASN A 47 24.33 15.74 0.34
C ASN A 47 23.78 15.89 -1.08
N GLU A 48 24.17 16.94 -1.80
CA GLU A 48 23.83 17.16 -3.22
C GLU A 48 24.40 16.06 -4.11
N LEU A 49 25.69 15.76 -3.98
CA LEU A 49 26.32 14.72 -4.79
C LEU A 49 25.85 13.32 -4.43
N GLN A 50 25.57 13.02 -3.16
CA GLN A 50 24.94 11.75 -2.79
C GLN A 50 23.53 11.63 -3.37
N ALA A 51 22.75 12.71 -3.39
CA ALA A 51 21.46 12.72 -4.06
C ALA A 51 21.61 12.49 -5.57
N ASP A 52 22.66 13.01 -6.21
CA ASP A 52 22.91 12.80 -7.63
C ASP A 52 23.48 11.41 -7.97
N PHE A 53 24.32 10.83 -7.10
CA PHE A 53 24.99 9.55 -7.33
C PHE A 53 24.17 8.34 -6.87
N VAL A 54 23.40 8.49 -5.78
CA VAL A 54 22.68 7.38 -5.12
C VAL A 54 21.19 7.67 -4.98
N GLY A 55 20.77 8.95 -4.96
CA GLY A 55 19.38 9.35 -4.77
C GLY A 55 18.60 9.71 -6.04
N ALA A 56 17.48 10.40 -5.85
CA ALA A 56 16.61 10.86 -6.93
C ALA A 56 17.05 12.21 -7.56
N GLY A 57 18.30 12.61 -7.33
CA GLY A 57 18.88 13.86 -7.83
C GLY A 57 18.04 15.09 -7.46
N PRO A 58 17.67 15.95 -8.43
CA PRO A 58 16.87 17.16 -8.17
C PRO A 58 15.50 16.91 -7.52
N LEU A 59 14.97 15.68 -7.57
CA LEU A 59 13.68 15.34 -6.96
C LEU A 59 13.78 15.04 -5.46
N GLU A 60 14.99 14.79 -4.95
CA GLU A 60 15.21 14.35 -3.57
C GLU A 60 14.58 15.28 -2.50
N PRO A 61 14.64 16.63 -2.61
CA PRO A 61 13.98 17.51 -1.65
C PRO A 61 12.45 17.33 -1.63
N LEU A 62 11.83 17.11 -2.80
CA LEU A 62 10.39 16.84 -2.91
C LEU A 62 10.05 15.49 -2.28
N LEU A 63 10.88 14.47 -2.53
CA LEU A 63 10.65 13.13 -1.98
C LEU A 63 10.82 13.06 -0.45
N ARG A 64 11.63 13.96 0.13
CA ARG A 64 11.84 14.05 1.57
C ARG A 64 10.82 14.91 2.30
N ALA A 65 10.07 15.75 1.59
CA ALA A 65 9.03 16.57 2.19
C ALA A 65 7.95 15.69 2.84
N PRO A 66 7.52 15.99 4.07
CA PRO A 66 6.66 15.11 4.87
C PRO A 66 5.26 14.89 4.28
N ASP A 67 4.72 15.91 3.61
CA ASP A 67 3.34 15.91 3.14
C ASP A 67 3.19 15.49 1.67
N VAL A 68 4.30 15.38 0.94
CA VAL A 68 4.28 15.04 -0.49
C VAL A 68 3.85 13.57 -0.67
N THR A 69 2.82 13.35 -1.47
CA THR A 69 2.29 12.02 -1.80
C THR A 69 2.73 11.56 -3.17
N ASP A 70 2.87 12.48 -4.12
CA ASP A 70 3.15 12.18 -5.52
C ASP A 70 4.10 13.23 -6.11
N VAL A 71 5.03 12.78 -6.95
CA VAL A 71 5.92 13.63 -7.77
C VAL A 71 5.84 13.13 -9.21
N LEU A 72 5.39 13.99 -10.12
CA LEU A 72 5.19 13.66 -11.53
C LEU A 72 6.13 14.49 -12.40
N VAL A 73 6.84 13.85 -13.32
CA VAL A 73 7.72 14.48 -14.29
C VAL A 73 7.22 14.15 -15.69
N ASN A 74 6.79 15.16 -16.43
CA ASN A 74 6.27 15.02 -17.80
C ASN A 74 7.33 15.36 -18.87
N GLY A 75 8.53 15.75 -18.42
CA GLY A 75 9.66 16.13 -19.24
C GLY A 75 10.67 16.94 -18.42
N PRO A 76 11.82 17.33 -19.00
CA PRO A 76 12.92 17.94 -18.24
C PRO A 76 12.53 19.27 -17.59
N TYR A 77 11.51 19.96 -18.09
CA TYR A 77 11.10 21.29 -17.60
C TYR A 77 9.72 21.31 -16.92
N GLU A 78 9.15 20.14 -16.65
CA GLU A 78 7.80 20.01 -16.14
C GLU A 78 7.73 18.97 -15.01
N VAL A 79 7.84 19.49 -13.78
CA VAL A 79 7.75 18.69 -12.55
C VAL A 79 6.59 19.21 -11.70
N TRP A 80 5.70 18.29 -11.32
CA TRP A 80 4.54 18.51 -10.46
C TRP A 80 4.69 17.74 -9.15
N MET A 81 4.06 18.23 -8.10
CA MET A 81 3.92 17.52 -6.83
C MET A 81 2.47 17.58 -6.33
N ASP A 82 2.04 16.57 -5.58
CA ASP A 82 0.81 16.61 -4.78
C ASP A 82 1.19 16.41 -3.31
N ALA A 83 0.56 17.20 -2.44
CA ALA A 83 0.68 17.10 -0.98
C ALA A 83 -0.69 16.93 -0.29
N GLY A 84 -1.67 16.38 -1.01
CA GLY A 84 -3.04 16.15 -0.54
C GLY A 84 -4.06 17.20 -0.95
N ALA A 85 -3.64 18.31 -1.57
CA ALA A 85 -4.51 19.38 -2.06
C ALA A 85 -4.65 19.41 -3.59
N GLY A 86 -4.08 18.41 -4.29
CA GLY A 86 -4.02 18.34 -5.74
C GLY A 86 -2.67 18.77 -6.30
N LEU A 87 -2.51 18.58 -7.60
CA LEU A 87 -1.23 18.78 -8.30
C LEU A 87 -0.85 20.26 -8.42
N VAL A 88 0.36 20.58 -7.99
CA VAL A 88 0.97 21.91 -8.08
C VAL A 88 2.30 21.81 -8.82
N ARG A 89 2.53 22.74 -9.76
CA ARG A 89 3.79 22.80 -10.51
C ARG A 89 4.92 23.31 -9.62
N THR A 90 6.05 22.63 -9.62
CA THR A 90 7.23 22.98 -8.82
C THR A 90 8.21 23.87 -9.59
N SER A 91 9.26 24.34 -8.93
CA SER A 91 10.42 25.01 -9.54
C SER A 91 11.52 24.05 -10.01
N VAL A 92 11.44 22.75 -9.69
CA VAL A 92 12.48 21.76 -10.02
C VAL A 92 12.54 21.53 -11.52
N ARG A 93 13.75 21.55 -12.09
CA ARG A 93 14.01 21.35 -13.52
C ARG A 93 15.25 20.48 -13.71
N PHE A 94 15.28 19.75 -14.82
CA PHE A 94 16.45 19.02 -15.30
C PHE A 94 17.19 19.85 -16.35
N PRO A 95 18.51 19.67 -16.50
CA PRO A 95 19.29 20.37 -17.52
C PRO A 95 18.80 20.08 -18.94
N ASP A 96 18.50 18.82 -19.23
CA ASP A 96 18.03 18.34 -20.51
C ASP A 96 17.31 16.99 -20.38
N GLU A 97 16.76 16.52 -21.50
CA GLU A 97 16.08 15.23 -21.57
C GLU A 97 17.01 14.04 -21.31
N ASN A 98 18.29 14.15 -21.67
CA ASN A 98 19.25 13.09 -21.43
C ASN A 98 19.53 12.90 -19.92
N ALA A 99 19.54 13.99 -19.15
CA ALA A 99 19.68 13.97 -17.70
C ALA A 99 18.48 13.30 -17.03
N LEU A 100 17.26 13.63 -17.49
CA LEU A 100 16.04 12.99 -17.01
C LEU A 100 16.02 11.49 -17.34
N ARG A 101 16.37 11.12 -18.58
CA ARG A 101 16.50 9.72 -18.99
C ARG A 101 17.51 8.96 -18.12
N ARG A 102 18.69 9.53 -17.88
CA ARG A 102 19.72 8.90 -17.00
C ARG A 102 19.22 8.72 -15.56
N LEU A 103 18.44 9.66 -15.03
CA LEU A 103 17.80 9.50 -13.72
C LEU A 103 16.81 8.33 -13.76
N ALA A 104 15.90 8.29 -14.74
CA ALA A 104 14.91 7.22 -14.89
C ALA A 104 15.56 5.83 -14.93
N GLN A 105 16.60 5.67 -15.74
CA GLN A 105 17.33 4.41 -15.90
C GLN A 105 18.06 4.00 -14.63
N ARG A 106 18.66 4.96 -13.91
CA ARG A 106 19.32 4.68 -12.63
C ARG A 106 18.31 4.25 -11.56
N LEU A 107 17.19 4.95 -11.43
CA LEU A 107 16.14 4.58 -10.48
C LEU A 107 15.57 3.18 -10.79
N ALA A 108 15.38 2.84 -12.07
CA ALA A 108 14.99 1.50 -12.49
C ALA A 108 16.04 0.45 -12.08
N ALA A 109 17.33 0.73 -12.34
CA ALA A 109 18.42 -0.17 -12.00
C ALA A 109 18.55 -0.40 -10.48
N MET A 110 18.37 0.64 -9.67
CA MET A 110 18.32 0.53 -8.20
C MET A 110 17.20 -0.40 -7.72
N ALA A 111 16.09 -0.47 -8.46
CA ALA A 111 15.00 -1.40 -8.20
C ALA A 111 15.18 -2.79 -8.86
N GLY A 112 16.37 -3.07 -9.43
CA GLY A 112 16.67 -4.32 -10.13
C GLY A 112 15.88 -4.49 -11.43
N ARG A 113 15.46 -3.38 -12.06
CA ARG A 113 14.68 -3.37 -13.31
C ARG A 113 15.48 -2.74 -14.44
N ARG A 114 15.11 -3.12 -15.66
CA ARG A 114 15.70 -2.62 -16.89
C ARG A 114 14.77 -1.56 -17.50
N LEU A 115 15.36 -0.44 -17.93
CA LEU A 115 14.68 0.63 -18.64
C LEU A 115 15.60 1.13 -19.76
N ASP A 116 15.26 0.84 -21.01
CA ASP A 116 16.01 1.22 -22.20
C ASP A 116 15.14 1.17 -23.46
N ASP A 117 15.71 1.29 -24.65
CA ASP A 117 14.94 1.29 -25.90
C ASP A 117 14.24 -0.05 -26.20
N ALA A 118 14.71 -1.16 -25.61
CA ALA A 118 14.08 -2.47 -25.76
C ALA A 118 12.99 -2.70 -24.69
N ALA A 119 13.15 -2.13 -23.50
CA ALA A 119 12.17 -2.09 -22.43
C ALA A 119 11.81 -0.62 -22.09
N PRO A 120 10.96 0.04 -22.91
CA PRO A 120 10.76 1.49 -22.84
C PRO A 120 9.83 1.95 -21.72
N TYR A 121 9.43 1.06 -20.81
CA TYR A 121 8.69 1.41 -19.61
C TYR A 121 9.06 0.47 -18.46
N VAL A 122 8.81 0.92 -17.23
CA VAL A 122 9.08 0.12 -16.03
C VAL A 122 8.12 0.49 -14.91
N ASP A 123 7.67 -0.53 -14.18
CA ASP A 123 7.07 -0.41 -12.86
C ASP A 123 8.05 -1.00 -11.83
N ALA A 124 8.36 -0.21 -10.81
CA ALA A 124 9.41 -0.51 -9.86
C ALA A 124 9.09 0.03 -8.47
N ARG A 125 9.80 -0.51 -7.47
CA ARG A 125 9.77 0.01 -6.11
C ARG A 125 11.17 0.34 -5.65
N LEU A 126 11.37 1.62 -5.33
CA LEU A 126 12.64 2.14 -4.86
C LEU A 126 12.84 1.84 -3.37
N PRO A 127 14.09 1.87 -2.88
CA PRO A 127 14.37 1.93 -1.46
C PRO A 127 13.51 2.98 -0.75
N GLY A 128 13.03 2.67 0.46
CA GLY A 128 12.08 3.51 1.17
C GLY A 128 10.61 3.32 0.75
N GLY A 129 10.33 2.49 -0.26
CA GLY A 129 8.98 2.07 -0.62
C GLY A 129 8.26 2.97 -1.63
N VAL A 130 8.96 3.93 -2.23
CA VAL A 130 8.46 4.80 -3.30
C VAL A 130 8.17 3.95 -4.54
N ARG A 131 6.95 4.05 -5.08
CA ARG A 131 6.58 3.42 -6.35
C ARG A 131 7.07 4.29 -7.49
N LEU A 132 7.76 3.69 -8.44
CA LEU A 132 8.24 4.33 -9.66
C LEU A 132 7.48 3.72 -10.84
N HIS A 133 6.90 4.57 -11.66
CA HIS A 133 6.58 4.27 -13.05
C HIS A 133 7.40 5.19 -13.94
N ALA A 134 8.01 4.66 -14.99
CA ALA A 134 8.74 5.45 -15.97
C ALA A 134 8.46 4.98 -17.40
N VAL A 135 8.46 5.92 -18.34
CA VAL A 135 8.25 5.67 -19.77
C VAL A 135 9.23 6.48 -20.59
N LEU A 136 9.86 5.86 -21.59
CA LEU A 136 10.81 6.46 -22.51
C LEU A 136 10.19 6.73 -23.89
N PRO A 137 10.74 7.67 -24.68
CA PRO A 137 10.47 7.74 -26.11
C PRO A 137 10.82 6.42 -26.83
N PRO A 138 10.11 6.05 -27.92
CA PRO A 138 9.01 6.77 -28.55
C PRO A 138 7.63 6.52 -27.91
N VAL A 139 7.53 5.64 -26.90
CA VAL A 139 6.24 5.33 -26.23
C VAL A 139 5.66 6.56 -25.54
N SER A 140 6.53 7.43 -25.02
CA SER A 140 6.18 8.78 -24.57
C SER A 140 6.74 9.82 -25.56
N PRO A 141 5.93 10.36 -26.50
CA PRO A 141 6.41 11.30 -27.52
C PRO A 141 6.91 12.64 -26.93
N GLY A 142 6.46 13.01 -25.73
CA GLY A 142 6.87 14.24 -25.05
C GLY A 142 8.25 14.18 -24.39
N GLY A 143 8.92 13.01 -24.42
CA GLY A 143 10.15 12.76 -23.68
C GLY A 143 9.94 11.73 -22.57
N THR A 144 10.97 11.52 -21.76
CA THR A 144 10.95 10.64 -20.60
C THR A 144 9.94 11.17 -19.59
N SER A 145 9.06 10.29 -19.10
CA SER A 145 8.11 10.58 -18.04
C SER A 145 8.38 9.72 -16.82
N LEU A 146 8.21 10.31 -15.62
CA LEU A 146 8.32 9.65 -14.32
C LEU A 146 7.06 9.92 -13.49
N SER A 147 6.54 8.89 -12.83
CA SER A 147 5.56 9.02 -11.77
C SER A 147 6.11 8.36 -10.51
N LEU A 148 6.35 9.15 -9.48
CA LEU A 148 6.82 8.70 -8.18
C LEU A 148 5.70 8.86 -7.16
N ARG A 149 5.29 7.75 -6.54
CA ARG A 149 4.28 7.76 -5.49
C ARG A 149 4.88 7.32 -4.18
N LEU A 150 4.85 8.22 -3.20
CA LEU A 150 5.47 8.01 -1.91
C LEU A 150 4.56 7.17 -1.02
N PRO A 151 5.14 6.26 -0.21
CA PRO A 151 4.39 5.61 0.84
C PRO A 151 4.04 6.66 1.91
N ARG A 152 2.82 6.61 2.42
CA ARG A 152 2.44 7.42 3.58
C ARG A 152 3.28 6.97 4.78
N ARG A 153 3.83 7.94 5.52
CA ARG A 153 4.71 7.69 6.67
C ARG A 153 3.95 7.16 7.89
N GLN A 154 2.70 7.58 8.07
CA GLN A 154 1.84 7.15 9.15
C GLN A 154 0.42 6.86 8.64
N GLY A 155 -0.21 5.80 9.17
CA GLY A 155 -1.62 5.52 8.96
C GLY A 155 -2.50 6.49 9.74
N PHE A 156 -3.78 6.59 9.38
CA PHE A 156 -4.74 7.32 10.21
C PHE A 156 -5.04 6.55 11.48
N THR A 157 -5.28 7.27 12.56
CA THR A 157 -5.91 6.73 13.76
C THR A 157 -7.41 6.58 13.54
N LEU A 158 -8.06 5.76 14.36
CA LEU A 158 -9.52 5.64 14.35
C LEU A 158 -10.20 7.01 14.54
N ASN A 159 -9.67 7.84 15.45
CA ASN A 159 -10.22 9.16 15.75
C ASN A 159 -10.08 10.12 14.55
N GLU A 160 -8.97 10.08 13.83
CA GLU A 160 -8.79 10.90 12.62
C GLU A 160 -9.73 10.44 11.50
N LEU A 161 -10.00 9.13 11.37
CA LEU A 161 -11.01 8.63 10.43
C LEU A 161 -12.43 9.09 10.81
N VAL A 162 -12.75 9.18 12.10
CA VAL A 162 -14.02 9.76 12.56
C VAL A 162 -14.08 11.26 12.27
N ALA A 163 -13.00 12.00 12.55
CA ALA A 163 -12.93 13.44 12.28
C ALA A 163 -13.01 13.77 10.78
N ALA A 164 -12.38 12.96 9.93
CA ALA A 164 -12.50 13.03 8.47
C ALA A 164 -13.85 12.51 7.96
N GLY A 165 -14.66 11.95 8.85
CA GLY A 165 -15.98 11.46 8.54
C GLY A 165 -16.01 10.14 7.76
N ALA A 166 -14.89 9.43 7.68
CA ALA A 166 -14.82 8.12 7.06
C ALA A 166 -15.50 7.03 7.90
N ILE A 167 -15.56 7.24 9.21
CA ILE A 167 -16.32 6.41 10.13
C ILE A 167 -17.32 7.31 10.85
N PRO A 168 -18.63 7.03 10.77
CA PRO A 168 -19.61 7.77 11.56
C PRO A 168 -19.29 7.65 13.06
N HIS A 169 -19.56 8.69 13.84
CA HIS A 169 -19.22 8.74 15.27
C HIS A 169 -19.79 7.53 16.03
N GLU A 170 -21.04 7.15 15.75
CA GLU A 170 -21.70 5.98 16.34
C GLU A 170 -21.06 4.64 15.96
N GLY A 171 -20.33 4.58 14.84
CA GLY A 171 -19.64 3.39 14.36
C GLY A 171 -18.26 3.17 14.98
N ALA A 172 -17.65 4.17 15.62
CA ALA A 172 -16.30 4.04 16.17
C ALA A 172 -16.18 2.99 17.29
N PRO A 173 -17.10 2.92 18.28
CA PRO A 173 -17.07 1.86 19.30
C PRO A 173 -17.24 0.46 18.68
N LEU A 174 -18.07 0.35 17.63
CA LEU A 174 -18.29 -0.90 16.91
C LEU A 174 -17.00 -1.37 16.19
N MET A 175 -16.28 -0.45 15.54
CA MET A 175 -14.99 -0.75 14.91
C MET A 175 -13.93 -1.19 15.94
N ALA A 176 -13.90 -0.56 17.11
CA ALA A 176 -12.99 -0.98 18.19
C ALA A 176 -13.37 -2.36 18.75
N ALA A 177 -14.67 -2.63 18.95
CA ALA A 177 -15.18 -3.93 19.37
C ALA A 177 -14.85 -5.03 18.36
N LEU A 178 -14.97 -4.76 17.06
CA LEU A 178 -14.59 -5.66 15.97
C LEU A 178 -13.13 -6.11 16.09
N VAL A 179 -12.21 -5.20 16.41
CA VAL A 179 -10.79 -5.58 16.56
C VAL A 179 -10.57 -6.39 17.84
N ALA A 180 -11.19 -5.97 18.94
CA ALA A 180 -11.02 -6.57 20.26
C ALA A 180 -11.63 -7.98 20.39
N ALA A 181 -12.75 -8.26 19.73
CA ALA A 181 -13.42 -9.56 19.75
C ALA A 181 -12.76 -10.59 18.83
N ARG A 182 -11.87 -10.15 17.93
CA ARG A 182 -11.13 -11.02 16.99
C ARG A 182 -12.00 -11.93 16.08
N PRO A 183 -13.21 -11.56 15.62
CA PRO A 183 -13.84 -12.28 14.52
C PRO A 183 -13.00 -12.14 13.24
N ALA A 184 -13.13 -13.10 12.33
CA ALA A 184 -12.57 -12.95 11.00
C ALA A 184 -13.41 -11.95 10.20
N PHE A 185 -12.78 -10.98 9.54
CA PHE A 185 -13.53 -9.97 8.78
C PHE A 185 -12.86 -9.51 7.49
N LEU A 186 -13.67 -9.06 6.53
CA LEU A 186 -13.21 -8.41 5.31
C LEU A 186 -13.64 -6.95 5.25
N ILE A 187 -12.74 -6.08 4.83
CA ILE A 187 -13.06 -4.71 4.43
C ILE A 187 -13.28 -4.67 2.92
N THR A 188 -14.47 -4.24 2.48
CA THR A 188 -14.87 -4.29 1.08
C THR A 188 -15.28 -2.93 0.54
N GLY A 189 -15.38 -2.82 -0.78
CA GLY A 189 -15.73 -1.57 -1.46
C GLY A 189 -14.98 -1.37 -2.78
N GLY A 190 -15.41 -0.35 -3.52
CA GLY A 190 -14.84 0.02 -4.81
C GLY A 190 -13.37 0.48 -4.77
N THR A 191 -12.83 0.82 -5.93
CA THR A 191 -11.47 1.36 -6.04
C THR A 191 -11.42 2.75 -5.41
N GLY A 192 -10.39 3.01 -4.59
CA GLY A 192 -10.20 4.33 -3.99
C GLY A 192 -11.19 4.70 -2.88
N THR A 193 -11.97 3.75 -2.33
CA THR A 193 -12.87 3.98 -1.19
C THR A 193 -12.15 4.03 0.16
N GLY A 194 -10.87 3.65 0.22
CA GLY A 194 -10.06 3.72 1.45
C GLY A 194 -9.96 2.41 2.25
N LYS A 195 -10.24 1.25 1.64
CA LYS A 195 -10.17 -0.08 2.30
C LYS A 195 -8.88 -0.31 3.08
N THR A 196 -7.73 -0.17 2.42
CA THR A 196 -6.40 -0.37 3.02
C THR A 196 -6.14 0.63 4.15
N THR A 197 -6.64 1.85 4.02
CA THR A 197 -6.54 2.89 5.05
C THR A 197 -7.32 2.51 6.29
N LEU A 198 -8.58 2.10 6.15
CA LEU A 198 -9.38 1.62 7.28
C LEU A 198 -8.72 0.41 7.93
N LEU A 199 -8.32 -0.59 7.12
CA LEU A 199 -7.67 -1.81 7.62
C LEU A 199 -6.43 -1.50 8.45
N SER A 200 -5.53 -0.65 7.95
CA SER A 200 -4.32 -0.24 8.67
C SER A 200 -4.65 0.47 9.99
N SER A 201 -5.72 1.26 10.02
CA SER A 201 -6.15 2.00 11.23
C SER A 201 -6.70 1.04 12.27
N LEU A 202 -7.54 0.08 11.87
CA LEU A 202 -8.09 -0.95 12.75
C LEU A 202 -7.01 -1.88 13.32
N LEU A 203 -6.04 -2.27 12.49
CA LEU A 203 -4.91 -3.09 12.94
C LEU A 203 -4.03 -2.39 14.00
N SER A 204 -4.05 -1.06 14.06
CA SER A 204 -3.36 -0.30 15.11
C SER A 204 -4.07 -0.38 16.47
N LEU A 205 -5.30 -0.90 16.51
CA LEU A 205 -6.08 -1.14 17.74
C LEU A 205 -5.91 -2.56 18.29
N ALA A 206 -5.19 -3.42 17.58
CA ALA A 206 -4.93 -4.79 18.03
C ALA A 206 -4.15 -4.80 19.36
N ASP A 207 -4.29 -5.87 20.16
CA ASP A 207 -3.54 -5.99 21.41
C ASP A 207 -2.03 -5.98 21.10
N PRO A 208 -1.22 -5.11 21.73
CA PRO A 208 0.22 -5.00 21.49
C PRO A 208 1.03 -6.31 21.59
N ARG A 209 0.47 -7.35 22.23
CA ARG A 209 1.06 -8.68 22.36
C ARG A 209 0.82 -9.58 21.14
N GLU A 210 -0.09 -9.21 20.25
CA GLU A 210 -0.43 -9.97 19.07
C GLU A 210 0.60 -9.79 17.95
N ARG A 211 1.00 -10.89 17.33
CA ARG A 211 1.85 -10.88 16.14
C ARG A 211 1.02 -10.72 14.88
N LEU A 212 1.16 -9.58 14.22
CA LEU A 212 0.50 -9.29 12.94
C LEU A 212 1.42 -9.69 11.78
N VAL A 213 0.96 -10.59 10.90
CA VAL A 213 1.66 -10.93 9.65
C VAL A 213 0.87 -10.39 8.46
N LEU A 214 1.39 -9.33 7.85
CA LEU A 214 0.78 -8.64 6.71
C LEU A 214 1.34 -9.21 5.41
N VAL A 215 0.45 -9.59 4.50
CA VAL A 215 0.77 -10.20 3.21
C VAL A 215 0.18 -9.34 2.11
N GLU A 216 1.02 -8.69 1.31
CA GLU A 216 0.60 -7.67 0.35
C GLU A 216 1.25 -7.89 -1.02
N ASP A 217 0.52 -7.67 -2.13
CA ASP A 217 1.15 -7.58 -3.46
C ASP A 217 2.11 -6.39 -3.53
N SER A 218 1.74 -5.31 -2.85
CA SER A 218 2.57 -4.14 -2.69
C SER A 218 2.35 -3.57 -1.31
N ALA A 219 3.42 -3.47 -0.55
CA ALA A 219 3.47 -2.93 0.81
C ALA A 219 2.75 -1.57 0.98
N GLU A 220 1.54 -1.53 1.51
CA GLU A 220 0.74 -0.32 1.79
C GLU A 220 0.37 -0.18 3.26
N LEU A 221 0.05 -1.28 3.93
CA LEU A 221 -0.34 -1.30 5.34
C LEU A 221 0.83 -0.86 6.24
N ARG A 222 0.53 0.08 7.15
CA ARG A 222 1.46 0.63 8.14
C ARG A 222 0.72 0.86 9.47
N PRO A 223 0.22 -0.21 10.12
CA PRO A 223 -0.39 -0.06 11.43
C PRO A 223 0.66 0.39 12.45
N ASP A 224 0.26 1.27 13.37
CA ASP A 224 1.06 1.63 14.53
C ASP A 224 0.94 0.51 15.57
N HIS A 225 1.73 -0.54 15.39
CA HIS A 225 1.70 -1.73 16.21
C HIS A 225 3.12 -2.27 16.42
N PRO A 226 3.51 -2.65 17.66
CA PRO A 226 4.91 -2.99 17.96
C PRO A 226 5.39 -4.32 17.34
N HIS A 227 4.47 -5.26 17.05
CA HIS A 227 4.83 -6.60 16.56
C HIS A 227 4.27 -6.91 15.16
N VAL A 228 4.81 -6.23 14.14
CA VAL A 228 4.37 -6.37 12.75
C VAL A 228 5.45 -7.03 11.90
N VAL A 229 5.06 -8.05 11.13
CA VAL A 229 5.88 -8.62 10.06
C VAL A 229 5.19 -8.39 8.72
N ARG A 230 5.97 -7.92 7.74
CA ARG A 230 5.46 -7.51 6.43
C ARG A 230 6.08 -8.40 5.37
N LEU A 231 5.23 -9.09 4.63
CA LEU A 231 5.57 -9.93 3.48
C LEU A 231 5.03 -9.24 2.23
N GLU A 232 5.88 -9.10 1.22
CA GLU A 232 5.54 -8.43 -0.04
C GLU A 232 5.79 -9.35 -1.21
N ALA A 233 4.81 -9.46 -2.11
CA ALA A 233 4.94 -10.26 -3.31
C ALA A 233 6.06 -9.70 -4.20
N ARG A 234 6.70 -10.59 -4.95
CA ARG A 234 7.80 -10.22 -5.83
C ARG A 234 7.50 -10.76 -7.22
N PRO A 235 7.33 -9.90 -8.24
CA PRO A 235 7.21 -10.38 -9.61
C PRO A 235 8.54 -11.01 -10.06
N PRO A 236 8.52 -11.93 -11.02
CA PRO A 236 9.73 -12.58 -11.51
C PRO A 236 10.76 -11.56 -12.03
N ASN A 237 12.02 -12.01 -12.08
CA ASN A 237 13.09 -11.28 -12.73
C ASN A 237 12.89 -11.24 -14.26
N ILE A 238 13.82 -10.61 -14.98
CA ILE A 238 13.76 -10.46 -16.45
C ILE A 238 13.76 -11.83 -17.17
N GLU A 239 14.33 -12.86 -16.55
CA GLU A 239 14.38 -14.24 -17.05
C GLU A 239 13.12 -15.06 -16.70
N GLY A 240 12.12 -14.43 -16.06
CA GLY A 240 10.90 -15.12 -15.64
C GLY A 240 11.04 -15.95 -14.35
N ALA A 241 12.19 -15.88 -13.68
CA ALA A 241 12.51 -16.68 -12.50
C ALA A 241 12.32 -15.90 -11.18
N GLY A 242 12.18 -16.63 -10.07
CA GLY A 242 12.19 -16.06 -8.71
C GLY A 242 10.96 -15.24 -8.33
N GLY A 243 9.85 -15.37 -9.06
CA GLY A 243 8.57 -14.81 -8.65
C GLY A 243 8.08 -15.41 -7.34
N VAL A 244 7.50 -14.59 -6.47
CA VAL A 244 6.86 -14.99 -5.22
C VAL A 244 5.48 -14.36 -5.21
N THR A 245 4.44 -15.19 -5.27
CA THR A 245 3.05 -14.75 -5.38
C THR A 245 2.43 -14.51 -4.01
N LEU A 246 1.29 -13.81 -3.97
CA LEU A 246 0.50 -13.66 -2.75
C LEU A 246 0.09 -15.01 -2.16
N HIS A 247 -0.26 -15.97 -3.01
CA HIS A 247 -0.53 -17.37 -2.65
C HIS A 247 0.64 -18.00 -1.89
N ASP A 248 1.87 -17.86 -2.41
CA ASP A 248 3.07 -18.39 -1.74
C ASP A 248 3.26 -17.76 -0.36
N LEU A 249 3.11 -16.44 -0.29
CA LEU A 249 3.31 -15.68 0.96
C LEU A 249 2.28 -16.02 2.03
N VAL A 250 1.01 -16.20 1.68
CA VAL A 250 -0.02 -16.63 2.65
C VAL A 250 0.38 -17.98 3.26
N ARG A 251 0.81 -18.94 2.44
CA ARG A 251 1.26 -20.26 2.93
C ARG A 251 2.52 -20.19 3.79
N GLN A 252 3.43 -19.25 3.52
CA GLN A 252 4.58 -19.03 4.39
C GLN A 252 4.19 -18.34 5.70
N ALA A 253 3.29 -17.35 5.64
CA ALA A 253 2.81 -16.61 6.80
C ALA A 253 2.23 -17.54 7.89
N LEU A 254 1.51 -18.59 7.48
CA LEU A 254 0.95 -19.60 8.40
C LEU A 254 2.01 -20.35 9.21
N ARG A 255 3.26 -20.39 8.74
CA ARG A 255 4.38 -21.02 9.47
C ARG A 255 5.08 -20.05 10.42
N MET A 256 4.67 -18.78 10.43
CA MET A 256 5.31 -17.71 11.21
C MET A 256 4.64 -17.45 12.55
N ARG A 257 3.74 -18.36 12.99
CA ARG A 257 2.91 -18.25 14.20
C ARG A 257 2.21 -16.88 14.31
N PRO A 258 1.41 -16.47 13.30
CA PRO A 258 0.67 -15.22 13.40
C PRO A 258 -0.46 -15.34 14.44
N ASP A 259 -0.64 -14.30 15.25
CA ASP A 259 -1.89 -14.13 15.99
C ASP A 259 -2.98 -13.54 15.08
N ARG A 260 -2.58 -12.74 14.08
CA ARG A 260 -3.44 -12.33 12.95
C ARG A 260 -2.72 -12.47 11.62
N LEU A 261 -3.35 -13.17 10.69
CA LEU A 261 -2.98 -13.15 9.27
C LEU A 261 -3.77 -12.06 8.57
N VAL A 262 -3.06 -11.13 7.92
CA VAL A 262 -3.68 -10.04 7.17
C VAL A 262 -3.32 -10.15 5.70
N VAL A 263 -4.32 -10.20 4.82
CA VAL A 263 -4.12 -10.13 3.37
C VAL A 263 -4.52 -8.76 2.86
N GLY A 264 -3.56 -8.01 2.32
CA GLY A 264 -3.73 -6.62 1.90
C GLY A 264 -4.90 -6.44 0.94
N GLU A 265 -4.99 -7.27 -0.10
CA GLU A 265 -6.16 -7.38 -0.96
C GLU A 265 -6.25 -8.75 -1.61
N VAL A 266 -7.41 -9.39 -1.52
CA VAL A 266 -7.70 -10.68 -2.15
C VAL A 266 -8.15 -10.44 -3.58
N ARG A 267 -7.41 -10.96 -4.54
CA ARG A 267 -7.56 -10.75 -5.99
C ARG A 267 -7.57 -12.04 -6.80
N GLY A 268 -7.13 -13.16 -6.22
CA GLY A 268 -6.93 -14.40 -6.95
C GLY A 268 -6.89 -15.64 -6.06
N ARG A 269 -5.95 -16.54 -6.36
CA ARG A 269 -5.86 -17.90 -5.82
C ARG A 269 -5.66 -17.96 -4.32
N GLU A 270 -5.02 -16.96 -3.75
CA GLU A 270 -4.80 -16.81 -2.32
C GLU A 270 -6.09 -16.78 -1.49
N VAL A 271 -7.25 -16.57 -2.12
CA VAL A 271 -8.56 -16.68 -1.44
C VAL A 271 -8.74 -18.05 -0.79
N ALA A 272 -8.28 -19.13 -1.43
CA ALA A 272 -8.42 -20.49 -0.91
C ALA A 272 -7.56 -20.67 0.35
N ASP A 273 -6.31 -20.18 0.33
CA ASP A 273 -5.42 -20.25 1.49
C ASP A 273 -5.88 -19.33 2.61
N LEU A 274 -6.44 -18.16 2.30
CA LEU A 274 -7.04 -17.27 3.29
C LEU A 274 -8.22 -17.94 3.98
N LEU A 275 -9.18 -18.49 3.22
CA LEU A 275 -10.33 -19.18 3.81
C LEU A 275 -9.91 -20.41 4.64
N MET A 276 -8.90 -21.16 4.19
CA MET A 276 -8.32 -22.24 5.00
C MET A 276 -7.63 -21.73 6.27
N ALA A 277 -6.87 -20.63 6.18
CA ALA A 277 -6.17 -20.04 7.31
C ALA A 277 -7.15 -19.60 8.40
N LEU A 278 -8.21 -18.91 8.00
CA LEU A 278 -9.25 -18.42 8.90
C LEU A 278 -10.01 -19.57 9.58
N ASN A 279 -10.16 -20.72 8.89
CA ASN A 279 -10.75 -21.95 9.46
C ASN A 279 -9.84 -22.71 10.44
N THR A 280 -8.53 -22.44 10.47
CA THR A 280 -7.54 -23.26 11.21
C THR A 280 -7.01 -22.59 12.48
N GLY A 281 -7.80 -21.70 13.09
CA GLY A 281 -7.49 -21.09 14.38
C GLY A 281 -6.66 -19.81 14.31
N HIS A 282 -6.65 -19.12 13.16
CA HIS A 282 -6.08 -17.78 13.02
C HIS A 282 -7.15 -16.71 13.30
N GLU A 283 -7.59 -16.64 14.54
CA GLU A 283 -8.61 -15.69 15.00
C GLU A 283 -8.19 -14.24 14.72
N GLY A 284 -9.14 -13.42 14.29
CA GLY A 284 -8.92 -12.02 13.95
C GLY A 284 -8.19 -11.81 12.62
N GLY A 285 -8.02 -12.87 11.82
CA GLY A 285 -7.51 -12.74 10.46
C GLY A 285 -8.46 -11.91 9.58
N CYS A 286 -7.88 -11.09 8.72
CA CYS A 286 -8.66 -10.12 7.96
C CYS A 286 -8.00 -9.75 6.64
N GLY A 287 -8.73 -9.04 5.79
CA GLY A 287 -8.17 -8.52 4.55
C GLY A 287 -9.07 -7.55 3.84
N THR A 288 -8.68 -7.15 2.64
CA THR A 288 -9.56 -6.35 1.77
C THR A 288 -10.02 -7.12 0.54
N LEU A 289 -11.19 -6.79 0.03
CA LEU A 289 -11.73 -7.36 -1.20
C LEU A 289 -12.46 -6.26 -1.99
N HIS A 290 -12.24 -6.20 -3.30
CA HIS A 290 -13.04 -5.34 -4.15
C HIS A 290 -14.44 -5.92 -4.35
N ALA A 291 -15.46 -5.14 -4.00
CA ALA A 291 -16.87 -5.45 -4.26
C ALA A 291 -17.64 -4.13 -4.44
N ASN A 292 -18.64 -4.14 -5.32
CA ASN A 292 -19.46 -2.95 -5.59
C ASN A 292 -20.49 -2.72 -4.48
N THR A 293 -21.01 -3.79 -3.91
CA THR A 293 -21.92 -3.77 -2.76
C THR A 293 -21.51 -4.84 -1.75
N ALA A 294 -21.97 -4.72 -0.50
CA ALA A 294 -21.77 -5.75 0.51
C ALA A 294 -22.46 -7.08 0.13
N ALA A 295 -23.61 -7.01 -0.55
CA ALA A 295 -24.38 -8.16 -1.02
C ALA A 295 -23.64 -8.99 -2.08
N ASP A 296 -22.75 -8.37 -2.85
CA ASP A 296 -21.98 -9.06 -3.91
C ASP A 296 -20.79 -9.87 -3.36
N VAL A 297 -20.44 -9.72 -2.07
CA VAL A 297 -19.23 -10.32 -1.49
C VAL A 297 -19.21 -11.85 -1.59
N PRO A 298 -20.29 -12.59 -1.24
CA PRO A 298 -20.31 -14.05 -1.41
C PRO A 298 -20.08 -14.49 -2.86
N ALA A 299 -20.75 -13.83 -3.81
CA ALA A 299 -20.59 -14.14 -5.24
C ALA A 299 -19.16 -13.83 -5.74
N ARG A 300 -18.53 -12.77 -5.23
CA ARG A 300 -17.14 -12.42 -5.56
C ARG A 300 -16.17 -13.47 -5.03
N LEU A 301 -16.34 -13.92 -3.78
CA LEU A 301 -15.51 -14.96 -3.18
C LEU A 301 -15.73 -16.32 -3.88
N GLU A 302 -16.97 -16.63 -4.27
CA GLU A 302 -17.29 -17.79 -5.12
C GLU A 302 -16.50 -17.75 -6.43
N ALA A 303 -16.54 -16.64 -7.16
CA ALA A 303 -15.83 -16.50 -8.43
C ALA A 303 -14.31 -16.69 -8.27
N LEU A 304 -13.72 -16.09 -7.24
CA LEU A 304 -12.29 -16.22 -6.95
C LEU A 304 -11.92 -17.65 -6.52
N GLY A 305 -12.73 -18.26 -5.66
CA GLY A 305 -12.50 -19.63 -5.18
C GLY A 305 -12.65 -20.67 -6.29
N CYS A 306 -13.64 -20.50 -7.16
CA CYS A 306 -13.81 -21.33 -8.35
C CYS A 306 -12.63 -21.19 -9.31
N ALA A 307 -12.13 -19.98 -9.54
CA ALA A 307 -10.92 -19.75 -10.34
C ALA A 307 -9.65 -20.34 -9.67
N ALA A 308 -9.66 -20.50 -8.34
CA ALA A 308 -8.64 -21.19 -7.58
C ALA A 308 -8.78 -22.73 -7.60
N GLY A 309 -9.84 -23.27 -8.20
CA GLY A 309 -10.06 -24.71 -8.37
C GLY A 309 -10.96 -25.34 -7.31
N LEU A 310 -11.62 -24.56 -6.44
CA LEU A 310 -12.63 -25.07 -5.51
C LEU A 310 -13.98 -25.22 -6.22
N SER A 311 -14.79 -26.19 -5.79
CA SER A 311 -16.20 -26.22 -6.21
C SER A 311 -16.97 -25.10 -5.51
N ARG A 312 -18.10 -24.68 -6.09
CA ARG A 312 -18.99 -23.69 -5.48
C ARG A 312 -19.37 -24.07 -4.04
N GLU A 313 -19.76 -25.32 -3.84
CA GLU A 313 -20.16 -25.85 -2.53
C GLU A 313 -18.99 -25.81 -1.54
N ALA A 314 -17.78 -26.14 -2.00
CA ALA A 314 -16.58 -26.06 -1.17
C ALA A 314 -16.26 -24.62 -0.76
N VAL A 315 -16.39 -23.64 -1.67
CA VAL A 315 -16.19 -22.22 -1.35
C VAL A 315 -17.19 -21.76 -0.29
N HIS A 316 -18.49 -22.02 -0.50
CA HIS A 316 -19.52 -21.61 0.45
C HIS A 316 -19.42 -22.33 1.80
N SER A 317 -19.00 -23.60 1.80
CA SER A 317 -18.73 -24.33 3.04
C SER A 317 -17.55 -23.73 3.81
N GLN A 318 -16.47 -23.34 3.12
CA GLN A 318 -15.34 -22.69 3.77
C GLN A 318 -15.71 -21.29 4.24
N LEU A 319 -16.44 -20.52 3.42
CA LEU A 319 -16.85 -19.16 3.72
C LEU A 319 -17.70 -19.08 4.99
N ALA A 320 -18.71 -19.95 5.11
CA ALA A 320 -19.59 -20.01 6.27
C ALA A 320 -18.87 -20.37 7.58
N ALA A 321 -17.72 -21.06 7.49
CA ALA A 321 -16.94 -21.48 8.65
C ALA A 321 -15.82 -20.49 9.01
N ALA A 322 -15.30 -19.75 8.02
CA ALA A 322 -14.07 -18.98 8.17
C ALA A 322 -14.26 -17.47 8.31
N LEU A 323 -15.36 -16.92 7.78
CA LEU A 323 -15.53 -15.48 7.68
C LEU A 323 -16.84 -15.04 8.31
N ASP A 324 -16.73 -14.15 9.29
CA ASP A 324 -17.89 -13.72 10.06
C ASP A 324 -18.50 -12.43 9.49
N ILE A 325 -17.66 -11.41 9.31
CA ILE A 325 -18.12 -10.03 9.16
C ILE A 325 -17.55 -9.38 7.90
N VAL A 326 -18.37 -8.59 7.23
CA VAL A 326 -17.98 -7.70 6.13
C VAL A 326 -18.22 -6.26 6.55
N VAL A 327 -17.19 -5.43 6.49
CA VAL A 327 -17.29 -3.97 6.63
C VAL A 327 -17.18 -3.35 5.24
N HIS A 328 -18.24 -2.72 4.75
CA HIS A 328 -18.32 -2.20 3.40
C HIS A 328 -18.17 -0.69 3.35
N LEU A 329 -17.29 -0.21 2.46
CA LEU A 329 -17.00 1.20 2.24
C LEU A 329 -17.51 1.64 0.88
N ILE A 330 -18.10 2.83 0.87
CA ILE A 330 -18.49 3.51 -0.35
C ILE A 330 -17.72 4.82 -0.50
N ARG A 331 -17.75 5.34 -1.72
CA ARG A 331 -17.49 6.74 -1.99
C ARG A 331 -18.84 7.38 -2.30
N ASP A 332 -19.27 8.31 -1.48
CA ASP A 332 -20.56 8.97 -1.63
C ASP A 332 -20.61 9.65 -3.01
N PRO A 333 -21.66 9.38 -3.82
CA PRO A 333 -21.74 9.91 -5.17
C PRO A 333 -21.97 11.42 -5.21
N VAL A 334 -22.47 12.04 -4.13
CA VAL A 334 -22.82 13.46 -4.11
C VAL A 334 -21.61 14.33 -3.77
N ASP A 335 -20.93 14.03 -2.67
CA ASP A 335 -19.81 14.84 -2.17
C ASP A 335 -18.43 14.17 -2.33
N GLY A 336 -18.39 12.93 -2.82
CA GLY A 336 -17.16 12.18 -3.04
C GLY A 336 -16.49 11.68 -1.77
N ARG A 337 -17.12 11.84 -0.60
CA ARG A 337 -16.60 11.42 0.71
C ARG A 337 -16.51 9.91 0.79
N ARG A 338 -15.41 9.40 1.34
CA ARG A 338 -15.22 7.98 1.61
C ARG A 338 -15.83 7.68 2.97
N ARG A 339 -16.67 6.65 3.09
CA ARG A 339 -17.26 6.27 4.39
C ARG A 339 -17.57 4.79 4.49
N VAL A 340 -17.58 4.27 5.72
CA VAL A 340 -18.24 3.00 6.04
C VAL A 340 -19.74 3.17 5.84
N ALA A 341 -20.34 2.28 5.05
CA ALA A 341 -21.75 2.29 4.72
C ALA A 341 -22.51 1.17 5.42
N ASP A 342 -21.95 -0.05 5.39
CA ASP A 342 -22.65 -1.23 5.86
C ASP A 342 -21.71 -2.16 6.61
N ILE A 343 -22.28 -2.88 7.57
CA ILE A 343 -21.67 -4.04 8.21
C ILE A 343 -22.63 -5.19 8.04
N CYS A 344 -22.15 -6.26 7.40
CA CYS A 344 -22.94 -7.45 7.11
C CYS A 344 -22.32 -8.67 7.80
N LEU A 345 -23.18 -9.62 8.17
CA LEU A 345 -22.78 -10.96 8.54
C LEU A 345 -22.80 -11.84 7.30
N LEU A 346 -21.84 -12.75 7.21
CA LEU A 346 -21.92 -13.85 6.27
C LEU A 346 -22.58 -15.04 6.95
N GLU A 347 -23.72 -15.47 6.43
CA GLU A 347 -24.51 -16.55 6.98
C GLU A 347 -24.93 -17.54 5.91
N ARG A 348 -25.01 -18.81 6.29
CA ARG A 348 -25.42 -19.88 5.39
C ARG A 348 -26.94 -19.95 5.31
N ALA A 349 -27.49 -19.71 4.12
CA ALA A 349 -28.90 -19.87 3.83
C ALA A 349 -29.30 -21.36 3.71
N PRO A 350 -30.60 -21.70 3.79
CA PRO A 350 -31.09 -23.08 3.70
C PRO A 350 -30.73 -23.81 2.40
N ASN A 351 -30.45 -23.07 1.32
CA ASN A 351 -29.96 -23.62 0.05
C ASN A 351 -28.49 -24.05 0.09
N GLY A 352 -27.81 -23.87 1.23
CA GLY A 352 -26.41 -24.23 1.45
C GLY A 352 -25.40 -23.16 1.01
N LEU A 353 -25.85 -22.07 0.39
CA LEU A 353 -25.03 -20.94 -0.04
C LEU A 353 -24.95 -19.87 1.06
N VAL A 354 -23.88 -19.09 1.04
CA VAL A 354 -23.68 -17.97 1.95
C VAL A 354 -24.27 -16.70 1.34
N GLU A 355 -24.97 -15.96 2.18
CA GLU A 355 -25.55 -14.65 1.88
C GLU A 355 -24.99 -13.61 2.85
N ALA A 356 -24.96 -12.35 2.40
CA ALA A 356 -24.58 -11.23 3.25
C ALA A 356 -25.86 -10.65 3.89
N ILE A 357 -25.99 -10.80 5.21
CA ILE A 357 -27.12 -10.32 5.99
C ILE A 357 -26.77 -8.96 6.59
N PRO A 358 -27.48 -7.86 6.26
CA PRO A 358 -27.23 -6.55 6.86
C PRO A 358 -27.41 -6.60 8.38
N ALA A 359 -26.36 -6.25 9.11
CA ALA A 359 -26.39 -6.09 10.56
C ALA A 359 -26.50 -4.62 10.94
N ILE A 360 -25.73 -3.75 10.29
CA ILE A 360 -25.73 -2.31 10.53
C ILE A 360 -25.61 -1.57 9.21
N THR A 361 -26.43 -0.54 9.04
CA THR A 361 -26.31 0.42 7.94
C THR A 361 -26.14 1.82 8.52
N PHE A 362 -25.21 2.58 7.94
CA PHE A 362 -24.98 3.98 8.25
C PHE A 362 -25.59 4.84 7.15
N ALA A 363 -26.55 5.68 7.53
CA ALA A 363 -27.12 6.68 6.63
C ALA A 363 -26.07 7.75 6.26
N GLY A 364 -26.36 8.57 5.24
CA GLY A 364 -25.45 9.63 4.78
C GLY A 364 -25.14 10.70 5.85
N ASP A 365 -26.07 10.90 6.78
CA ASP A 365 -25.91 11.77 7.96
C ASP A 365 -25.09 11.12 9.09
N GLY A 366 -24.70 9.85 8.93
CA GLY A 366 -23.94 9.07 9.90
C GLY A 366 -24.78 8.32 10.93
N ARG A 367 -26.12 8.42 10.88
CA ARG A 367 -27.00 7.70 11.80
C ARG A 367 -26.92 6.19 11.58
N LEU A 368 -26.73 5.45 12.66
CA LEU A 368 -26.72 4.00 12.68
C LEU A 368 -28.16 3.44 12.66
N THR A 369 -28.41 2.45 11.79
CA THR A 369 -29.67 1.69 11.78
C THR A 369 -29.35 0.20 11.90
N ALA A 370 -30.00 -0.47 12.85
CA ALA A 370 -29.88 -1.92 13.05
C ALA A 370 -30.67 -2.70 11.98
N GLY A 371 -30.02 -3.68 11.37
CA GLY A 371 -30.60 -4.64 10.44
C GLY A 371 -30.90 -5.99 11.09
N ALA A 372 -31.28 -6.98 10.26
CA ALA A 372 -31.63 -8.32 10.72
C ALA A 372 -30.48 -9.05 11.45
N GLY A 373 -29.22 -8.74 11.09
CA GLY A 373 -28.04 -9.35 11.70
C GLY A 373 -27.53 -8.64 12.96
N ALA A 374 -28.18 -7.58 13.46
CA ALA A 374 -27.64 -6.75 14.54
C ALA A 374 -27.40 -7.53 15.85
N THR A 375 -28.35 -8.37 16.25
CA THR A 375 -28.24 -9.19 17.47
C THR A 375 -27.09 -10.19 17.36
N VAL A 376 -27.01 -10.91 16.24
CA VAL A 376 -25.95 -11.90 15.99
C VAL A 376 -24.58 -11.22 15.91
N LEU A 377 -24.51 -9.99 15.36
CA LEU A 377 -23.29 -9.19 15.37
C LEU A 377 -22.86 -8.86 16.80
N ALA A 378 -23.77 -8.43 17.68
CA ALA A 378 -23.43 -8.15 19.07
C ALA A 378 -22.88 -9.40 19.78
N ASP A 379 -23.46 -10.57 19.54
CA ASP A 379 -22.99 -11.85 20.08
C ASP A 379 -21.57 -12.19 19.58
N ARG A 380 -21.32 -12.03 18.27
CA ARG A 380 -19.99 -12.24 17.65
C ARG A 380 -18.93 -11.24 18.13
N LEU A 381 -19.35 -10.16 18.76
CA LEU A 381 -18.48 -9.14 19.34
C LEU A 381 -18.34 -9.29 20.87
N ASP A 382 -18.69 -10.46 21.44
CA ASP A 382 -18.71 -10.72 22.88
C ASP A 382 -19.54 -9.71 23.69
N HIS A 383 -20.58 -9.13 23.09
CA HIS A 383 -21.35 -8.01 23.65
C HIS A 383 -20.51 -6.78 24.05
N ARG A 384 -19.29 -6.63 23.50
CA ARG A 384 -18.46 -5.41 23.64
C ARG A 384 -19.09 -4.22 22.94
N TRP A 385 -20.09 -4.47 22.12
CA TRP A 385 -20.95 -3.49 21.49
C TRP A 385 -22.40 -3.98 21.53
N THR A 386 -23.33 -3.06 21.75
CA THR A 386 -24.77 -3.32 21.71
C THR A 386 -25.43 -2.32 20.76
N SER A 387 -26.28 -2.82 19.86
CA SER A 387 -27.18 -1.96 19.10
C SER A 387 -28.12 -1.25 20.08
N VAL A 388 -28.23 0.08 19.96
CA VAL A 388 -29.15 0.91 20.77
C VAL A 388 -30.56 0.34 20.77
#